data_AF-A0A2H0JWJ3-F1
#
_entry.id   AF-A0A2H0JWJ3-F1
#
_cell.length_a   1.000
_cell.length_b   1.000
_cell.length_c   1.000
_cell.angle_alpha   90.00
_cell.angle_beta   90.00
_cell.angle_gamma   90.00
#
_symmetry.space_group_name_H-M   'P 1'
#
loop_
_entity.id
_entity.type
_entity.pdbx_description
1 polymer ?
#
loop_
_entity_poly.entity_id
_entity_poly.type
_entity_poly.pdbx_seq_one_letter_code
_entity_poly.pdbx_strand_id
1 'polypeptide(L)'
;MNCTHDQEALILYYYDELTAPEAEVLRARLAQCPACQHAWQKLQADMQVMDGLVKPPPVNASDLQRVRAVPVAPRQGPARVQVLRWVASVAAALLIFVTGWYLGAVDNDDKWADSVRFDSDTQLVRIEYEDDESSPLTGSIHDAPMQRELGVILASDIDPLNRMRAARALAHARIAPNVRVSSVLEGVLASDENPVVRLQAVRALNRLYSDRSIPESLRSVLLDRVETDANTAVRMKAMELLVASEQVSMDTRDFMERVGSDSRENPYIRFMAHSSLERLTGE
;
A
#
# COMPACT_ATOMS: atom_id res chain seq x y z
N MET A 1 31.87 7.35 -20.46
CA MET A 1 30.98 6.24 -20.85
C MET A 1 29.65 6.38 -20.13
N ASN A 2 28.96 7.51 -20.35
CA ASN A 2 27.72 7.82 -19.67
C ASN A 2 26.58 7.44 -20.62
N CYS A 3 25.92 6.32 -20.36
CA CYS A 3 24.65 6.05 -21.01
C CYS A 3 23.62 7.00 -20.39
N THR A 4 23.25 8.06 -21.11
CA THR A 4 22.23 9.05 -20.70
C THR A 4 20.83 8.48 -20.96
N HIS A 5 20.56 7.26 -20.51
CA HIS A 5 19.30 6.58 -20.75
C HIS A 5 18.58 6.36 -19.43
N ASP A 6 17.25 6.50 -19.52
CA ASP A 6 16.33 6.77 -18.42
C ASP A 6 16.56 5.88 -17.19
N GLN A 7 17.28 6.43 -16.20
CA GLN A 7 17.30 5.88 -14.84
C GLN A 7 15.88 5.68 -14.33
N GLU A 8 14.97 6.55 -14.76
CA GLU A 8 13.53 6.43 -14.55
C GLU A 8 12.97 5.10 -15.08
N ALA A 9 13.30 4.68 -16.30
CA ALA A 9 12.83 3.39 -16.83
C ALA A 9 13.35 2.20 -16.02
N LEU A 10 14.59 2.24 -15.50
CA LEU A 10 15.11 1.20 -14.62
C LEU A 10 14.38 1.17 -13.27
N ILE A 11 14.07 2.34 -12.70
CA ILE A 11 13.31 2.46 -11.45
C ILE A 11 11.87 1.97 -11.66
N LEU A 12 11.20 2.41 -12.72
CA LEU A 12 9.87 1.95 -13.09
C LEU A 12 9.85 0.44 -13.34
N TYR A 13 10.86 -0.10 -14.00
CA TYR A 13 11.00 -1.54 -14.21
C TYR A 13 11.24 -2.32 -12.93
N TYR A 14 12.04 -1.80 -11.98
CA TYR A 14 12.20 -2.38 -10.65
C TYR A 14 10.87 -2.49 -9.91
N TYR A 15 10.02 -1.48 -10.06
CA TYR A 15 8.72 -1.42 -9.42
C TYR A 15 7.58 -2.02 -10.25
N ASP A 16 7.87 -2.63 -11.40
CA ASP A 16 6.92 -3.21 -12.36
C ASP A 16 5.87 -2.20 -12.86
N GLU A 17 6.29 -0.96 -13.06
CA GLU A 17 5.47 0.18 -13.51
C GLU A 17 5.57 0.43 -15.01
N LEU A 18 6.42 -0.31 -15.73
CA LEU A 18 6.48 -0.24 -17.19
C LEU A 18 5.35 -1.06 -17.82
N THR A 19 4.76 -0.54 -18.90
CA THR A 19 3.84 -1.34 -19.71
C THR A 19 4.57 -2.54 -20.34
N ALA A 20 3.85 -3.60 -20.71
CA ALA A 20 4.48 -4.79 -21.32
C ALA A 20 5.40 -4.47 -22.52
N PRO A 21 5.04 -3.56 -23.46
CA PRO A 21 5.94 -3.16 -24.54
C PRO A 21 7.20 -2.44 -24.05
N GLU A 22 7.07 -1.55 -23.06
CA GLU A 22 8.20 -0.80 -22.50
C GLU A 22 9.15 -1.71 -21.71
N ALA A 23 8.59 -2.64 -20.94
CA ALA A 23 9.34 -3.65 -20.21
C ALA A 23 10.12 -4.58 -21.16
N GLU A 24 9.52 -4.95 -22.30
CA GLU A 24 10.20 -5.76 -23.33
C GLU A 24 11.36 -4.99 -23.97
N VAL A 25 11.15 -3.73 -24.33
CA VAL A 25 12.19 -2.85 -24.87
C VAL A 25 13.34 -2.69 -23.88
N LEU A 26 13.03 -2.51 -22.60
CA LEU A 26 14.06 -2.40 -21.57
C LEU A 26 14.78 -3.72 -21.32
N ARG A 27 14.09 -4.87 -21.33
CA ARG A 27 14.72 -6.20 -21.22
C ARG A 27 15.67 -6.49 -22.37
N ALA A 28 15.24 -6.23 -23.61
CA ALA A 28 16.10 -6.37 -24.79
C ALA A 28 17.36 -5.48 -24.68
N ARG A 29 17.23 -4.30 -24.09
CA ARG A 29 18.34 -3.37 -23.85
C ARG A 29 19.26 -3.82 -22.73
N LEU A 30 18.72 -4.30 -21.61
CA LEU A 30 19.52 -4.86 -20.51
C LEU A 30 20.38 -6.05 -20.96
N ALA A 31 19.91 -6.81 -21.96
CA ALA A 31 20.67 -7.90 -22.57
C ALA A 31 21.84 -7.43 -23.45
N GLN A 32 21.80 -6.18 -23.96
CA GLN A 32 22.74 -5.70 -24.98
C GLN A 32 23.66 -4.56 -24.49
N CYS A 33 23.32 -3.88 -23.40
CA CYS A 33 24.06 -2.72 -22.90
C CYS A 33 24.67 -2.98 -21.50
N PRO A 34 26.00 -3.22 -21.41
CA PRO A 34 26.67 -3.47 -20.13
C PRO A 34 26.56 -2.33 -19.12
N ALA A 35 26.51 -1.07 -19.59
CA ALA A 35 26.35 0.09 -18.71
C ALA A 35 24.95 0.12 -18.05
N CYS A 36 23.89 -0.22 -18.79
CA CYS A 36 22.54 -0.34 -18.25
C CYS A 36 22.43 -1.54 -17.31
N GLN A 37 23.08 -2.66 -17.62
CA GLN A 37 23.13 -3.84 -16.76
C GLN A 37 23.81 -3.55 -15.41
N HIS A 38 24.92 -2.81 -15.42
CA HIS A 38 25.59 -2.38 -14.20
C HIS A 38 24.75 -1.40 -13.37
N ALA A 39 24.07 -0.45 -14.03
CA ALA A 39 23.14 0.47 -13.36
C ALA A 39 21.95 -0.27 -12.71
N TRP A 40 21.43 -1.29 -13.40
CA TRP A 40 20.38 -2.16 -12.88
C TRP A 40 20.82 -2.96 -11.66
N GLN A 41 21.99 -3.62 -11.73
CA GLN A 41 22.55 -4.36 -10.59
C GLN A 41 22.79 -3.46 -9.38
N LYS A 42 23.30 -2.23 -9.62
CA LYS A 42 23.48 -1.24 -8.56
C LYS A 42 22.15 -0.83 -7.92
N LEU A 43 21.12 -0.54 -8.72
CA LEU A 43 19.78 -0.22 -8.21
C LEU A 43 19.22 -1.36 -7.37
N GLN A 44 19.33 -2.61 -7.82
CA GLN A 44 18.88 -3.78 -7.06
C GLN A 44 19.63 -3.92 -5.72
N ALA A 45 20.96 -3.73 -5.72
CA ALA A 45 21.77 -3.78 -4.51
C ALA A 45 21.44 -2.64 -3.53
N ASP A 46 21.28 -1.41 -4.03
CA ASP A 46 20.90 -0.25 -3.22
C ASP A 46 19.53 -0.45 -2.56
N MET A 47 18.56 -1.02 -3.30
CA MET A 47 17.24 -1.35 -2.75
C MET A 47 17.28 -2.50 -1.75
N GLN A 48 18.10 -3.54 -1.98
CA GLN A 48 18.30 -4.62 -1.01
C GLN A 48 18.95 -4.14 0.30
N VAL A 49 19.83 -3.14 0.24
CA VAL A 49 20.40 -2.50 1.45
C VAL A 49 19.33 -1.71 2.20
N MET A 50 18.48 -0.96 1.49
CA MET A 50 17.35 -0.25 2.09
C MET A 50 16.35 -1.19 2.74
N ASP A 51 16.06 -2.34 2.13
CA ASP A 51 15.22 -3.39 2.72
C ASP A 51 15.92 -4.06 3.91
N GLY A 52 17.25 -4.20 3.88
CA GLY A 52 18.06 -4.80 4.95
C GLY A 52 18.31 -3.89 6.16
N LEU A 53 18.15 -2.57 6.03
CA LEU A 53 18.21 -1.60 7.13
C LEU A 53 16.96 -1.65 8.02
N VAL A 54 15.92 -2.37 7.60
CA VAL A 54 14.76 -2.73 8.41
C VAL A 54 14.92 -4.15 8.95
N LYS A 55 15.97 -4.39 9.75
CA LYS A 55 15.92 -5.46 10.75
C LYS A 55 15.69 -4.79 12.10
N PRO A 56 14.50 -4.94 12.74
CA PRO A 56 14.41 -4.59 14.15
C PRO A 56 15.50 -5.38 14.88
N PRO A 57 16.26 -4.74 15.80
CA PRO A 57 17.27 -5.46 16.55
C PRO A 57 16.61 -6.67 17.23
N PRO A 58 17.29 -7.83 17.34
CA PRO A 58 16.72 -8.96 18.04
C PRO A 58 16.36 -8.52 19.45
N VAL A 59 15.07 -8.53 19.76
CA VAL A 59 14.57 -8.18 21.08
C VAL A 59 15.03 -9.28 22.02
N ASN A 60 16.01 -8.99 22.88
CA ASN A 60 16.44 -9.93 23.88
C ASN A 60 15.31 -10.10 24.91
N ALA A 61 15.05 -11.35 25.35
CA ALA A 61 13.99 -11.64 26.31
C ALA A 61 14.08 -10.84 27.62
N SER A 62 15.28 -10.36 27.96
CA SER A 62 15.54 -9.45 29.09
C SER A 62 14.97 -8.05 28.90
N ASP A 63 14.84 -7.55 27.66
CA ASP A 63 14.31 -6.22 27.36
C ASP A 63 12.79 -6.17 27.52
N LEU A 64 12.10 -7.27 27.21
CA LEU A 64 10.65 -7.44 27.46
C LEU A 64 10.31 -7.48 28.96
N GLN A 65 11.24 -7.95 29.81
CA GLN A 65 11.04 -7.95 31.26
C GLN A 65 11.21 -6.56 31.89
N ARG A 66 12.04 -5.69 31.31
CA ARG A 66 12.23 -4.32 31.82
C ARG A 66 11.03 -3.41 31.59
N VAL A 67 10.31 -3.60 30.48
CA VAL A 67 9.10 -2.80 30.18
C VAL A 67 7.94 -3.13 31.14
N ARG A 68 7.91 -4.33 31.73
CA ARG A 68 6.88 -4.75 32.68
C ARG A 68 7.04 -4.19 34.10
N ALA A 69 8.16 -3.55 34.44
CA ALA A 69 8.48 -3.18 35.82
C ALA A 69 8.46 -1.67 36.11
N VAL A 70 7.90 -0.84 35.23
CA VAL A 70 7.71 0.59 35.54
C VAL A 70 6.32 0.79 36.14
N PRO A 71 6.18 1.04 37.45
CA PRO A 71 4.88 1.39 38.03
C PRO A 71 4.48 2.78 37.51
N VAL A 72 3.46 2.82 36.65
CA VAL A 72 2.90 4.06 36.14
C VAL A 72 2.06 4.71 37.24
N ALA A 73 2.58 5.79 37.83
CA ALA A 73 1.79 6.64 38.71
C ALA A 73 0.66 7.34 37.91
N PRO A 74 -0.57 7.44 38.44
CA PRO A 74 -1.67 8.04 37.71
C PRO A 74 -1.47 9.55 37.59
N ARG A 75 -1.21 10.04 36.37
CA ARG A 75 -1.24 11.46 36.05
C ARG A 75 -2.68 11.94 35.95
N GLN A 76 -3.08 12.82 36.88
CA GLN A 76 -4.28 13.63 36.74
C GLN A 76 -3.98 14.81 35.82
N GLY A 77 -4.65 14.86 34.67
CA GLY A 77 -4.67 15.99 33.74
C GLY A 77 -6.07 16.09 33.09
N PRO A 78 -6.58 17.29 32.80
CA PRO A 78 -8.02 17.49 32.61
C PRO A 78 -8.50 17.31 31.16
N ALA A 79 -9.82 17.16 31.05
CA ALA A 79 -10.67 17.19 29.85
C ALA A 79 -10.69 15.94 28.93
N ARG A 80 -11.05 14.81 29.55
CA ARG A 80 -11.72 13.65 28.94
C ARG A 80 -13.06 14.05 28.28
N VAL A 81 -13.12 14.39 26.99
CA VAL A 81 -14.39 14.22 26.23
C VAL A 81 -14.24 13.86 24.73
N GLN A 82 -13.15 14.20 24.01
CA GLN A 82 -13.17 14.06 22.54
C GLN A 82 -12.52 12.81 21.93
N VAL A 83 -11.63 12.10 22.63
CA VAL A 83 -10.93 10.92 22.10
C VAL A 83 -11.79 9.64 22.12
N LEU A 84 -12.88 9.61 22.90
CA LEU A 84 -13.69 8.40 23.11
C LEU A 84 -14.67 8.09 21.96
N ARG A 85 -14.92 9.01 21.02
CA ARG A 85 -15.81 8.75 19.86
C ARG A 85 -15.10 7.99 18.73
N TRP A 86 -13.77 8.04 18.63
CA TRP A 86 -13.01 7.46 17.51
C TRP A 86 -12.77 5.97 17.63
N VAL A 87 -12.59 5.44 18.84
CA VAL A 87 -12.47 3.98 19.03
C VAL A 87 -13.80 3.29 18.74
N ALA A 88 -14.94 3.92 19.00
CA ALA A 88 -16.24 3.29 18.77
C ALA A 88 -16.61 3.15 17.28
N SER A 89 -16.16 4.04 16.40
CA SER A 89 -16.50 3.98 14.96
C SER A 89 -15.59 3.06 14.16
N VAL A 90 -14.29 3.04 14.47
CA VAL A 90 -13.33 2.09 13.85
C VAL A 90 -13.50 0.69 14.45
N ALA A 91 -13.77 0.58 15.76
CA ALA A 91 -14.13 -0.70 16.36
C ALA A 91 -15.51 -1.20 15.92
N ALA A 92 -16.49 -0.33 15.58
CA ALA A 92 -17.76 -0.81 15.04
C ALA A 92 -17.62 -1.33 13.60
N ALA A 93 -16.78 -0.71 12.76
CA ALA A 93 -16.48 -1.24 11.43
C ALA A 93 -15.67 -2.55 11.52
N LEU A 94 -14.66 -2.62 12.40
CA LEU A 94 -13.91 -3.85 12.68
C LEU A 94 -14.76 -4.92 13.38
N LEU A 95 -15.70 -4.55 14.26
CA LEU A 95 -16.61 -5.50 14.92
C LEU A 95 -17.70 -5.97 13.96
N ILE A 96 -18.20 -5.15 13.04
CA ILE A 96 -19.12 -5.59 11.97
C ILE A 96 -18.36 -6.49 10.97
N PHE A 97 -17.07 -6.24 10.73
CA PHE A 97 -16.23 -7.13 9.92
C PHE A 97 -15.94 -8.44 10.64
N VAL A 98 -15.54 -8.42 11.91
CA VAL A 98 -15.23 -9.62 12.71
C VAL A 98 -16.50 -10.43 13.03
N THR A 99 -17.64 -9.79 13.36
CA THR A 99 -18.91 -10.51 13.60
C THR A 99 -19.60 -10.95 12.32
N GLY A 100 -19.48 -10.20 11.23
CA GLY A 100 -19.90 -10.65 9.89
C GLY A 100 -19.05 -11.79 9.34
N TRP A 101 -17.77 -11.85 9.70
CA TRP A 101 -16.87 -12.96 9.41
C TRP A 101 -17.20 -14.20 10.25
N TYR A 102 -17.59 -14.04 11.51
CA TYR A 102 -17.91 -15.17 12.41
C TYR A 102 -19.32 -15.76 12.22
N LEU A 103 -20.32 -15.00 11.76
CA LEU A 103 -21.69 -15.51 11.54
C LEU A 103 -22.01 -15.89 10.09
N GLY A 104 -21.06 -15.68 9.16
CA GLY A 104 -21.22 -16.00 7.74
C GLY A 104 -20.10 -16.87 7.14
N ALA A 105 -19.19 -17.40 7.97
CA ALA A 105 -18.17 -18.35 7.54
C ALA A 105 -18.84 -19.68 7.17
N VAL A 106 -19.17 -19.76 5.89
CA VAL A 106 -19.09 -20.96 5.06
C VAL A 106 -17.88 -21.80 5.49
N ASP A 107 -18.08 -23.11 5.64
CA ASP A 107 -17.02 -24.12 5.67
C ASP A 107 -15.96 -23.78 4.61
N ASN A 108 -14.87 -23.16 5.04
CA ASN A 108 -13.66 -23.06 4.25
C ASN A 108 -12.62 -23.84 5.05
N ASP A 109 -12.58 -25.14 4.82
CA ASP A 109 -11.38 -25.95 5.00
C ASP A 109 -10.17 -25.17 4.45
N ASP A 110 -9.03 -25.30 5.12
CA ASP A 110 -7.76 -24.55 5.04
C ASP A 110 -7.15 -24.37 3.62
N LYS A 111 -7.88 -23.78 2.68
CA LYS A 111 -7.43 -23.54 1.30
C LYS A 111 -6.75 -22.18 1.22
N TRP A 112 -5.43 -22.21 1.20
CA TRP A 112 -4.63 -21.02 0.95
C TRP A 112 -4.13 -20.99 -0.50
N ALA A 113 -4.05 -19.77 -1.05
CA ALA A 113 -3.56 -19.57 -2.41
C ALA A 113 -2.05 -19.75 -2.45
N ASP A 114 -1.58 -20.70 -3.25
CA ASP A 114 -0.16 -20.94 -3.56
C ASP A 114 0.35 -19.91 -4.57
N SER A 115 -0.45 -19.59 -5.58
CA SER A 115 -0.05 -18.61 -6.59
C SER A 115 -1.22 -17.77 -7.09
N VAL A 116 -0.95 -16.47 -7.30
CA VAL A 116 -1.86 -15.52 -7.94
C VAL A 116 -1.22 -14.99 -9.22
N ARG A 117 -1.88 -15.21 -10.35
CA ARG A 117 -1.43 -14.72 -11.67
C ARG A 117 -2.51 -13.85 -12.28
N PHE A 118 -2.11 -12.68 -12.75
CA PHE A 118 -2.98 -11.74 -13.46
C PHE A 118 -2.43 -11.49 -14.85
N ASP A 119 -3.30 -11.59 -15.84
CA ASP A 119 -3.02 -11.26 -17.23
C ASP A 119 -3.69 -9.91 -17.55
N SER A 120 -2.87 -8.90 -17.83
CA SER A 120 -3.36 -7.55 -18.11
C SER A 120 -4.09 -7.41 -19.44
N ASP A 121 -3.80 -8.26 -20.41
CA ASP A 121 -4.39 -8.19 -21.75
C ASP A 121 -5.78 -8.81 -21.77
N THR A 122 -5.91 -9.96 -21.11
CA THR A 122 -7.18 -10.69 -21.01
C THR A 122 -8.02 -10.29 -19.80
N GLN A 123 -7.44 -9.54 -18.85
CA GLN A 123 -8.05 -9.19 -17.55
C GLN A 123 -8.48 -10.43 -16.74
N LEU A 124 -7.84 -11.58 -16.99
CA LEU A 124 -8.09 -12.82 -16.28
C LEU A 124 -7.14 -12.98 -15.09
N VAL A 125 -7.67 -13.56 -14.02
CA VAL A 125 -6.92 -13.98 -12.84
C VAL A 125 -6.99 -15.48 -12.73
N ARG A 126 -5.84 -16.09 -12.44
CA ARG A 126 -5.73 -17.48 -12.03
C ARG A 126 -5.18 -17.56 -10.61
N ILE A 127 -5.88 -18.28 -9.75
CA ILE A 127 -5.47 -18.60 -8.38
C ILE A 127 -5.26 -20.10 -8.31
N GLU A 128 -4.04 -20.50 -7.98
CA GLU A 128 -3.66 -21.88 -7.67
C GLU A 128 -3.68 -22.02 -6.15
N TYR A 129 -4.27 -23.10 -5.64
CA TYR A 129 -4.32 -23.42 -4.21
C TYR A 129 -3.32 -24.55 -3.92
N GLU A 130 -2.75 -24.59 -2.71
CA GLU A 130 -1.77 -25.64 -2.37
C GLU A 130 -2.39 -27.03 -2.34
N ASP A 131 -3.66 -27.13 -1.91
CA ASP A 131 -4.38 -28.39 -1.77
C ASP A 131 -4.56 -29.10 -3.13
N ASP A 132 -4.03 -30.33 -3.24
CA ASP A 132 -4.07 -31.18 -4.43
C ASP A 132 -5.51 -31.50 -4.89
N GLU A 133 -6.51 -31.40 -4.01
CA GLU A 133 -7.92 -31.60 -4.37
C GLU A 133 -8.60 -30.32 -4.92
N SER A 134 -7.94 -29.18 -4.80
CA SER A 134 -8.48 -27.89 -5.20
C SER A 134 -8.13 -27.54 -6.65
N SER A 135 -9.14 -27.53 -7.51
CA SER A 135 -8.97 -27.06 -8.89
C SER A 135 -8.58 -25.58 -8.93
N PRO A 136 -7.67 -25.17 -9.85
CA PRO A 136 -7.28 -23.77 -9.96
C PRO A 136 -8.49 -22.91 -10.33
N LEU A 137 -8.70 -21.83 -9.60
CA LEU A 137 -9.76 -20.88 -9.90
C LEU A 137 -9.27 -19.94 -10.99
N THR A 138 -9.99 -19.87 -12.12
CA THR A 138 -9.72 -18.91 -13.19
C THR A 138 -10.99 -18.11 -13.47
N GLY A 139 -10.88 -16.79 -13.58
CA GLY A 139 -12.02 -15.91 -13.81
C GLY A 139 -11.62 -14.47 -14.15
N SER A 140 -12.59 -13.65 -14.53
CA SER A 140 -12.33 -12.25 -14.86
C SER A 140 -12.15 -11.42 -13.59
N ILE A 141 -11.20 -10.48 -13.59
CA ILE A 141 -11.01 -9.52 -12.49
C ILE A 141 -12.22 -8.59 -12.30
N HIS A 142 -13.08 -8.48 -13.32
CA HIS A 142 -14.32 -7.70 -13.25
C HIS A 142 -15.43 -8.43 -12.50
N ASP A 143 -15.28 -9.74 -12.26
CA ASP A 143 -16.30 -10.55 -11.60
C ASP A 143 -16.22 -10.37 -10.08
N ALA A 144 -17.37 -10.07 -9.46
CA ALA A 144 -17.47 -9.92 -8.01
C ALA A 144 -16.96 -11.15 -7.23
N PRO A 145 -17.17 -12.41 -7.65
CA PRO A 145 -16.50 -13.57 -7.05
C PRO A 145 -14.98 -13.47 -7.05
N MET A 146 -14.35 -13.17 -8.18
CA MET A 146 -12.89 -13.09 -8.27
C MET A 146 -12.33 -11.96 -7.39
N GLN A 147 -13.00 -10.81 -7.35
CA GLN A 147 -12.62 -9.71 -6.47
C GLN A 147 -12.73 -10.08 -4.98
N ARG A 148 -13.70 -10.93 -4.61
CA ARG A 148 -13.80 -11.44 -3.23
C ARG A 148 -12.63 -12.34 -2.89
N GLU A 149 -12.27 -13.26 -3.77
CA GLU A 149 -11.12 -14.17 -3.55
C GLU A 149 -9.82 -13.39 -3.39
N LEU A 150 -9.56 -12.41 -4.26
CA LEU A 150 -8.39 -11.53 -4.11
C LEU A 150 -8.43 -10.72 -2.82
N GLY A 151 -9.62 -10.31 -2.37
CA GLY A 151 -9.82 -9.66 -1.08
C GLY A 151 -9.46 -10.56 0.11
N VAL A 152 -9.81 -11.85 0.04
CA VAL A 152 -9.41 -12.85 1.05
C VAL A 152 -7.90 -13.02 1.07
N ILE A 153 -7.27 -13.16 -0.11
CA ILE A 153 -5.81 -13.27 -0.22
C ILE A 153 -5.13 -12.03 0.37
N LEU A 154 -5.61 -10.82 0.05
CA LEU A 154 -5.09 -9.57 0.60
C LEU A 154 -5.18 -9.47 2.12
N ALA A 155 -6.25 -9.99 2.71
CA ALA A 155 -6.45 -9.97 4.15
C ALA A 155 -5.69 -11.11 4.89
N SER A 156 -5.15 -12.09 4.16
CA SER A 156 -4.44 -13.22 4.75
C SER A 156 -3.05 -12.83 5.26
N ASP A 157 -2.61 -13.39 6.38
CA ASP A 157 -1.27 -13.16 6.93
C ASP A 157 -0.18 -14.07 6.33
N ILE A 158 -0.59 -15.06 5.52
CA ILE A 158 0.25 -16.20 5.09
C ILE A 158 1.44 -15.78 4.20
N ASP A 159 1.19 -15.21 3.02
CA ASP A 159 2.24 -14.91 2.04
C ASP A 159 2.18 -13.47 1.52
N PRO A 160 3.17 -12.62 1.87
CA PRO A 160 3.28 -11.26 1.35
C PRO A 160 3.37 -11.20 -0.19
N LEU A 161 3.92 -12.22 -0.85
CA LEU A 161 4.03 -12.23 -2.32
C LEU A 161 2.66 -12.38 -2.97
N ASN A 162 1.82 -13.31 -2.48
CA ASN A 162 0.46 -13.47 -2.98
C ASN A 162 -0.45 -12.27 -2.62
N ARG A 163 -0.29 -11.67 -1.43
CA ARG A 163 -0.93 -10.38 -1.12
C ARG A 163 -0.54 -9.29 -2.11
N MET A 164 0.75 -9.12 -2.34
CA MET A 164 1.27 -8.13 -3.31
C MET A 164 0.69 -8.38 -4.71
N ARG A 165 0.68 -9.64 -5.18
CA ARG A 165 0.12 -10.01 -6.49
C ARG A 165 -1.37 -9.70 -6.59
N ALA A 166 -2.13 -9.97 -5.52
CA ALA A 166 -3.54 -9.63 -5.45
C ALA A 166 -3.78 -8.11 -5.49
N ALA A 167 -3.01 -7.33 -4.74
CA ALA A 167 -3.06 -5.86 -4.79
C ALA A 167 -2.71 -5.35 -6.19
N ARG A 168 -1.67 -5.91 -6.82
CA ARG A 168 -1.24 -5.54 -8.18
C ARG A 168 -2.31 -5.87 -9.22
N ALA A 169 -2.97 -7.03 -9.12
CA ALA A 169 -4.06 -7.42 -10.01
C ALA A 169 -5.19 -6.39 -9.93
N LEU A 170 -5.60 -6.00 -8.72
CA LEU A 170 -6.61 -4.97 -8.50
C LEU A 170 -6.16 -3.58 -8.99
N ALA A 171 -4.87 -3.24 -8.88
CA ALA A 171 -4.34 -2.00 -9.43
C ALA A 171 -4.41 -1.95 -10.96
N HIS A 172 -4.19 -3.08 -11.64
CA HIS A 172 -4.22 -3.15 -13.10
C HIS A 172 -5.60 -3.45 -13.66
N ALA A 173 -6.54 -3.77 -12.79
CA ALA A 173 -7.94 -3.97 -13.13
C ALA A 173 -8.58 -2.63 -13.53
N ARG A 174 -9.23 -2.59 -14.69
CA ARG A 174 -10.06 -1.44 -15.09
C ARG A 174 -11.43 -1.50 -14.41
N ILE A 175 -11.43 -1.50 -13.08
CA ILE A 175 -12.63 -1.63 -12.26
C ILE A 175 -13.00 -0.29 -11.61
N ALA A 176 -14.30 -0.09 -11.40
CA ALA A 176 -14.77 1.03 -10.59
C ALA A 176 -14.50 0.74 -9.11
N PRO A 177 -14.27 1.78 -8.28
CA PRO A 177 -14.23 1.61 -6.83
C PRO A 177 -15.49 0.92 -6.34
N ASN A 178 -15.32 -0.08 -5.49
CA ASN A 178 -16.41 -0.64 -4.71
C ASN A 178 -15.99 -0.72 -3.25
N VAL A 179 -16.96 -0.60 -2.35
CA VAL A 179 -16.73 -0.47 -0.90
C VAL A 179 -15.85 -1.60 -0.36
N ARG A 180 -16.04 -2.84 -0.83
CA ARG A 180 -15.31 -4.00 -0.32
C ARG A 180 -13.84 -3.98 -0.74
N VAL A 181 -13.57 -3.77 -2.03
CA VAL A 181 -12.19 -3.71 -2.54
C VAL A 181 -11.45 -2.53 -1.91
N SER A 182 -12.08 -1.36 -1.88
CA SER A 182 -11.49 -0.17 -1.25
C SER A 182 -11.20 -0.40 0.23
N SER A 183 -12.14 -0.95 1.00
CA SER A 183 -11.93 -1.18 2.44
C SER A 183 -10.80 -2.16 2.74
N VAL A 184 -10.64 -3.20 1.91
CA VAL A 184 -9.54 -4.17 2.07
C VAL A 184 -8.21 -3.52 1.75
N LEU A 185 -8.11 -2.77 0.65
CA LEU A 185 -6.89 -2.05 0.28
C LEU A 185 -6.52 -0.96 1.30
N GLU A 186 -7.52 -0.26 1.86
CA GLU A 186 -7.33 0.68 2.96
C GLU A 186 -6.75 -0.02 4.20
N GLY A 187 -7.28 -1.19 4.56
CA GLY A 187 -6.74 -2.01 5.66
C GLY A 187 -5.30 -2.45 5.41
N VAL A 188 -5.00 -2.96 4.22
CA VAL A 188 -3.64 -3.37 3.83
C VAL A 188 -2.68 -2.18 3.91
N LEU A 189 -3.05 -1.02 3.38
CA LEU A 189 -2.24 0.20 3.49
C LEU A 189 -2.05 0.64 4.95
N ALA A 190 -3.06 0.45 5.79
CA ALA A 190 -3.04 0.86 7.20
C ALA A 190 -2.24 -0.09 8.11
N SER A 191 -2.07 -1.37 7.77
CA SER A 191 -1.50 -2.33 8.71
C SER A 191 -0.58 -3.42 8.16
N ASP A 192 -0.42 -3.59 6.84
CA ASP A 192 0.47 -4.64 6.34
C ASP A 192 1.91 -4.37 6.77
N GLU A 193 2.59 -5.37 7.32
CA GLU A 193 3.97 -5.24 7.77
C GLU A 193 4.94 -5.01 6.61
N ASN A 194 4.63 -5.57 5.43
CA ASN A 194 5.49 -5.50 4.26
C ASN A 194 5.26 -4.20 3.47
N PRO A 195 6.28 -3.32 3.35
CA PRO A 195 6.13 -2.04 2.66
C PRO A 195 5.83 -2.18 1.17
N VAL A 196 6.25 -3.28 0.52
CA VAL A 196 5.94 -3.55 -0.89
C VAL A 196 4.45 -3.80 -1.07
N VAL A 197 3.81 -4.52 -0.15
CA VAL A 197 2.36 -4.78 -0.18
C VAL A 197 1.59 -3.48 0.05
N ARG A 198 1.98 -2.68 1.06
CA ARG A 198 1.39 -1.34 1.29
C ARG A 198 1.52 -0.43 0.07
N LEU A 199 2.69 -0.44 -0.58
CA LEU A 199 2.94 0.33 -1.80
C LEU A 199 2.02 -0.09 -2.95
N GLN A 200 1.81 -1.40 -3.14
CA GLN A 200 0.84 -1.88 -4.14
C GLN A 200 -0.59 -1.49 -3.78
N ALA A 201 -0.95 -1.54 -2.50
CA ALA A 201 -2.29 -1.14 -2.05
C ALA A 201 -2.58 0.34 -2.35
N VAL A 202 -1.65 1.25 -2.04
CA VAL A 202 -1.84 2.68 -2.36
C VAL A 202 -1.83 2.95 -3.87
N ARG A 203 -1.07 2.18 -4.67
CA ARG A 203 -1.14 2.26 -6.15
C ARG A 203 -2.49 1.81 -6.68
N ALA A 204 -3.05 0.73 -6.13
CA ALA A 204 -4.39 0.27 -6.47
C ALA A 204 -5.44 1.33 -6.14
N LEU A 205 -5.39 1.87 -4.92
CA LEU A 205 -6.26 2.96 -4.48
C LEU A 205 -6.13 4.20 -5.38
N ASN A 206 -4.90 4.57 -5.77
CA ASN A 206 -4.69 5.73 -6.64
C ASN A 206 -5.37 5.55 -8.00
N ARG A 207 -5.29 4.36 -8.60
CA ARG A 207 -5.97 4.05 -9.86
C ARG A 207 -7.50 3.99 -9.72
N LEU A 208 -8.00 3.41 -8.63
CA LEU A 208 -9.44 3.38 -8.36
C LEU A 208 -10.02 4.80 -8.26
N TYR A 209 -9.27 5.72 -7.67
CA TYR A 209 -9.73 7.09 -7.38
C TYR A 209 -9.10 8.18 -8.24
N SER A 210 -8.43 7.87 -9.36
CA SER A 210 -7.63 8.84 -10.15
C SER A 210 -8.40 10.10 -10.59
N ASP A 211 -9.72 10.01 -10.74
CA ASP A 211 -10.60 11.14 -11.12
C ASP A 211 -11.84 11.22 -10.21
N ARG A 212 -11.70 10.80 -8.96
CA ARG A 212 -12.85 10.64 -8.05
C ARG A 212 -12.54 11.19 -6.67
N SER A 213 -13.61 11.61 -6.00
CA SER A 213 -13.65 11.80 -4.56
C SER A 213 -13.11 10.56 -3.85
N ILE A 214 -12.12 10.75 -2.97
CA ILE A 214 -11.76 9.74 -1.99
C ILE A 214 -12.75 9.78 -0.82
N PRO A 215 -13.10 8.63 -0.21
CA PRO A 215 -13.86 8.61 1.03
C PRO A 215 -13.03 9.13 2.21
N GLU A 216 -13.70 9.61 3.26
CA GLU A 216 -13.03 10.15 4.45
C GLU A 216 -12.16 9.12 5.18
N SER A 217 -12.56 7.84 5.15
CA SER A 217 -11.75 6.74 5.70
C SER A 217 -10.39 6.65 5.02
N LEU A 218 -10.38 6.66 3.68
CA LEU A 218 -9.17 6.63 2.88
C LEU A 218 -8.32 7.89 3.11
N ARG A 219 -8.95 9.08 3.17
CA ARG A 219 -8.24 10.32 3.47
C ARG A 219 -7.47 10.24 4.80
N SER A 220 -8.13 9.76 5.86
CA SER A 220 -7.51 9.60 7.17
C SER A 220 -6.32 8.64 7.13
N VAL A 221 -6.45 7.51 6.44
CA VAL A 221 -5.34 6.55 6.25
C VAL A 221 -4.18 7.19 5.48
N LEU A 222 -4.46 7.95 4.41
CA LEU A 222 -3.42 8.60 3.61
C LEU A 222 -2.65 9.66 4.41
N LEU A 223 -3.34 10.51 5.17
CA LEU A 223 -2.70 11.52 6.04
C LEU A 223 -1.74 10.86 7.02
N ASP A 224 -2.21 9.82 7.72
CA ASP A 224 -1.39 9.06 8.66
C ASP A 224 -0.20 8.38 7.97
N ARG A 225 -0.39 7.79 6.78
CA ARG A 225 0.70 7.15 6.02
C ARG A 225 1.74 8.13 5.52
N VAL A 226 1.35 9.30 5.04
CA VAL A 226 2.31 10.33 4.65
C VAL A 226 3.19 10.73 5.84
N GLU A 227 2.60 10.83 7.04
CA GLU A 227 3.32 11.26 8.24
C GLU A 227 4.19 10.16 8.86
N THR A 228 3.70 8.92 8.92
CA THR A 228 4.26 7.88 9.80
C THR A 228 4.86 6.66 9.10
N ASP A 229 4.57 6.42 7.82
CA ASP A 229 5.07 5.21 7.16
C ASP A 229 6.60 5.22 7.08
N ALA A 230 7.25 4.13 7.49
CA ALA A 230 8.70 4.03 7.45
C ALA A 230 9.25 4.02 6.01
N ASN A 231 8.46 3.56 5.03
CA ASN A 231 8.88 3.46 3.64
C ASN A 231 8.52 4.73 2.87
N THR A 232 9.54 5.46 2.41
CA THR A 232 9.36 6.73 1.71
C THR A 232 8.53 6.62 0.43
N ALA A 233 8.60 5.52 -0.31
CA ALA A 233 7.81 5.35 -1.53
C ALA A 233 6.30 5.25 -1.25
N VAL A 234 5.92 4.60 -0.13
CA VAL A 234 4.52 4.57 0.33
C VAL A 234 4.04 5.98 0.66
N ARG A 235 4.84 6.75 1.41
CA ARG A 235 4.54 8.14 1.78
C ARG A 235 4.35 9.02 0.55
N MET A 236 5.28 8.95 -0.41
CA MET A 236 5.20 9.70 -1.67
C MET A 236 3.94 9.35 -2.45
N LYS A 237 3.61 8.06 -2.58
CA LYS A 237 2.43 7.64 -3.34
C LYS A 237 1.11 7.97 -2.63
N ALA A 238 1.11 7.93 -1.29
CA ALA A 238 -0.02 8.38 -0.49
C ALA A 238 -0.26 9.89 -0.65
N MET A 239 0.82 10.68 -0.67
CA MET A 239 0.76 12.12 -0.91
C MET A 239 0.20 12.43 -2.29
N GLU A 240 0.65 11.74 -3.34
CA GLU A 240 0.12 11.90 -4.69
C GLU A 240 -1.39 11.69 -4.76
N LEU A 241 -1.90 10.60 -4.16
CA LEU A 241 -3.34 10.32 -4.15
C LEU A 241 -4.11 11.38 -3.36
N LEU A 242 -3.61 11.77 -2.19
CA LEU A 242 -4.25 12.81 -1.37
C LEU A 242 -4.39 14.12 -2.16
N VAL A 243 -3.33 14.51 -2.84
CA VAL A 243 -3.27 15.72 -3.68
C VAL A 243 -4.15 15.62 -4.92
N ALA A 244 -4.17 14.47 -5.60
CA ALA A 244 -4.98 14.24 -6.80
C ALA A 244 -6.49 14.23 -6.51
N SER A 245 -6.90 13.93 -5.27
CA SER A 245 -8.32 13.84 -4.92
C SER A 245 -9.08 15.17 -4.93
N GLU A 246 -8.38 16.31 -5.11
CA GLU A 246 -8.86 17.71 -5.15
C GLU A 246 -9.77 18.16 -3.97
N GLN A 247 -10.02 17.28 -3.02
CA GLN A 247 -10.86 17.55 -1.88
C GLN A 247 -10.01 18.05 -0.74
N VAL A 248 -10.07 19.35 -0.53
CA VAL A 248 -9.32 19.99 0.53
C VAL A 248 -10.24 20.30 1.68
N SER A 249 -10.18 19.43 2.69
CA SER A 249 -10.65 19.76 4.03
C SER A 249 -9.68 20.73 4.70
N MET A 250 -10.15 21.48 5.71
CA MET A 250 -9.26 22.30 6.56
C MET A 250 -8.13 21.44 7.14
N ASP A 251 -8.44 20.22 7.57
CA ASP A 251 -7.47 19.26 8.09
C ASP A 251 -6.37 18.92 7.07
N THR A 252 -6.73 18.80 5.78
CA THR A 252 -5.77 18.56 4.69
C THR A 252 -4.88 19.79 4.49
N ARG A 253 -5.43 21.01 4.53
CA ARG A 253 -4.64 22.25 4.42
C ARG A 253 -3.62 22.37 5.56
N ASP A 254 -4.09 22.25 6.80
CA ASP A 254 -3.25 22.36 7.99
C ASP A 254 -2.14 21.28 7.96
N PHE A 255 -2.46 20.09 7.45
CA PHE A 255 -1.49 19.03 7.23
C PHE A 255 -0.42 19.44 6.19
N MET A 256 -0.83 19.95 5.02
CA MET A 256 0.12 20.39 3.99
C MET A 256 1.05 21.50 4.49
N GLU A 257 0.54 22.45 5.30
CA GLU A 257 1.35 23.52 5.87
C GLU A 257 2.42 22.98 6.82
N ARG A 258 2.04 22.04 7.71
CA ARG A 258 2.99 21.40 8.62
C ARG A 258 4.06 20.61 7.88
N VAL A 259 3.65 19.74 6.96
CA VAL A 259 4.56 18.84 6.22
C VAL A 259 5.47 19.62 5.27
N GLY A 260 4.95 20.63 4.57
CA GLY A 260 5.76 21.50 3.69
C GLY A 260 6.86 22.26 4.43
N SER A 261 6.55 22.68 5.67
CA SER A 261 7.46 23.46 6.52
C SER A 261 8.51 22.62 7.25
N ASP A 262 8.33 21.30 7.36
CA ASP A 262 9.29 20.44 8.04
C ASP A 262 10.54 20.20 7.17
N SER A 263 11.64 20.86 7.51
CA SER A 263 12.94 20.69 6.83
C SER A 263 13.51 19.27 6.81
N ARG A 264 13.06 18.38 7.71
CA ARG A 264 13.51 16.97 7.79
C ARG A 264 12.71 16.04 6.87
N GLU A 265 11.61 16.54 6.34
CA GLU A 265 10.75 15.78 5.45
C GLU A 265 11.41 15.55 4.08
N ASN A 266 10.98 14.48 3.41
CA ASN A 266 11.31 14.20 2.03
C ASN A 266 11.02 15.41 1.11
N PRO A 267 12.01 15.88 0.32
CA PRO A 267 11.84 17.06 -0.53
C PRO A 267 10.68 16.99 -1.52
N TYR A 268 10.37 15.80 -2.05
CA TYR A 268 9.23 15.61 -2.95
C TYR A 268 7.90 15.80 -2.22
N ILE A 269 7.76 15.23 -1.03
CA ILE A 269 6.53 15.38 -0.22
C ILE A 269 6.32 16.86 0.13
N ARG A 270 7.39 17.57 0.53
CA ARG A 270 7.34 19.02 0.79
C ARG A 270 6.94 19.82 -0.44
N PHE A 271 7.56 19.52 -1.59
CA PHE A 271 7.22 20.17 -2.86
C PHE A 271 5.74 19.98 -3.19
N MET A 272 5.25 18.73 -3.12
CA MET A 272 3.84 18.42 -3.37
C MET A 272 2.91 19.14 -2.40
N ALA A 273 3.30 19.32 -1.13
CA ALA A 273 2.52 20.06 -0.15
C ALA A 273 2.41 21.54 -0.53
N HIS A 274 3.53 22.19 -0.85
CA HIS A 274 3.55 23.58 -1.29
C HIS A 274 2.76 23.80 -2.58
N SER A 275 3.00 22.99 -3.62
CA SER A 275 2.26 23.10 -4.89
C SER A 275 0.76 22.84 -4.74
N SER A 276 0.37 22.08 -3.72
CA SER A 276 -1.05 21.88 -3.41
C SER A 276 -1.64 23.08 -2.69
N LEU A 277 -0.90 23.69 -1.76
CA LEU A 277 -1.30 24.94 -1.09
C LEU A 277 -1.45 26.11 -2.07
N GLU A 278 -0.50 26.29 -2.99
CA GLU A 278 -0.55 27.35 -4.02
C GLU A 278 -1.82 27.25 -4.88
N ARG A 279 -2.14 26.04 -5.35
CA ARG A 279 -3.37 25.79 -6.12
C ARG A 279 -4.65 26.11 -5.34
N LEU A 280 -4.60 26.05 -4.00
CA LEU A 280 -5.74 26.36 -3.14
C LEU A 280 -5.87 27.83 -2.80
N THR A 281 -4.76 28.57 -2.75
CA THR A 281 -4.74 30.01 -2.48
C THR A 281 -5.00 30.82 -3.75
N GLY A 282 -4.92 30.20 -4.94
CA GLY A 282 -5.28 30.83 -6.21
C GLY A 282 -4.26 31.86 -6.69
N GLU A 283 -3.00 31.72 -6.28
CA GLU A 283 -1.86 32.50 -6.78
C GLU A 283 -1.11 31.75 -7.90
#